data_AF-A0A358Y3R9-F1
#
_entry.id   AF-A0A358Y3R9-F1
#
_cell.length_a   1.000
_cell.length_b   1.000
_cell.length_c   1.000
_cell.angle_alpha   90.00
_cell.angle_beta   90.00
_cell.angle_gamma   90.00
#
_symmetry.space_group_name_H-M   'P 1'
#
loop_
_entity.id
_entity.type
_entity.pdbx_description
1 polymer ?
#
loop_
_entity_poly.entity_id
_entity_poly.type
_entity_poly.pdbx_seq_one_letter_code
_entity_poly.pdbx_strand_id
1 'polypeptide(L)'
;DPIQSRCQTFAITPPNKKDVAQRLVTVLDEKGVTYDIKDIAAIINASYPDIRRAINAAQASVVNGVLQLDKASAIQANYMTEVLEMLKTAKDKKATFTKIRQCIADSKVRDFTPMYTFLYDNLDEFAHGHIAPCILIIAEAQFKDASVVDKEINIMAMFVNLLGEI
;
A
#
# COMPACT_ATOMS: atom_id res chain seq x y z
N ASP A 1 -13.87 30.49 7.90
CA ASP A 1 -14.17 29.76 9.14
C ASP A 1 -13.80 30.64 10.34
N PRO A 2 -14.69 30.84 11.35
CA PRO A 2 -14.43 31.72 12.50
C PRO A 2 -13.17 31.35 13.31
N ILE A 3 -12.77 30.08 13.31
CA ILE A 3 -11.58 29.60 14.02
C ILE A 3 -10.31 30.00 13.26
N GLN A 4 -10.30 29.87 11.93
CA GLN A 4 -9.17 30.25 11.09
C GLN A 4 -8.88 31.76 11.12
N SER A 5 -9.90 32.59 11.37
CA SER A 5 -9.71 34.05 11.49
C SER A 5 -9.04 34.48 12.80
N ARG A 6 -8.99 33.61 13.82
CA ARG A 6 -8.50 33.92 15.17
C ARG A 6 -7.21 33.20 15.54
N CYS A 7 -6.79 32.23 14.72
CA CYS A 7 -5.62 31.41 14.95
C CYS A 7 -4.61 31.60 13.81
N GLN A 8 -3.33 31.69 14.16
CA GLN A 8 -2.26 31.62 13.17
C GLN A 8 -2.11 30.18 12.68
N THR A 9 -2.24 29.98 11.38
CA THR A 9 -2.11 28.67 10.75
C THR A 9 -0.65 28.36 10.48
N PHE A 10 -0.17 27.24 11.01
CA PHE A 10 1.14 26.68 10.67
C PHE A 10 0.95 25.50 9.72
N ALA A 11 1.40 25.66 8.48
CA ALA A 11 1.44 24.54 7.54
C ALA A 11 2.64 23.65 7.88
N ILE A 12 2.37 22.43 8.36
CA ILE A 12 3.40 21.42 8.62
C ILE A 12 3.47 20.53 7.40
N THR A 13 4.54 20.67 6.62
CA THR A 13 4.83 19.76 5.51
C THR A 13 5.73 18.63 5.99
N PRO A 14 5.54 17.40 5.50
CA PRO A 14 6.48 16.31 5.76
C PRO A 14 7.90 16.72 5.32
N PRO A 15 8.94 16.40 6.12
CA PRO A 15 10.33 16.54 5.69
C PRO A 15 10.58 15.69 4.44
N ASN A 16 11.65 16.00 3.71
CA ASN A 16 12.00 15.22 2.54
C ASN A 16 12.39 13.77 2.94
N LYS A 17 12.25 12.82 2.01
CA LYS A 17 12.58 11.39 2.25
C LYS A 17 14.00 11.19 2.79
N LYS A 18 14.96 12.02 2.35
CA LYS A 18 16.37 11.91 2.73
C LYS A 18 16.59 12.29 4.20
N ASP A 19 15.93 13.33 4.69
CA ASP A 19 15.99 13.78 6.08
C ASP A 19 15.34 12.76 7.00
N VAL A 20 14.23 12.16 6.56
CA VAL A 20 13.58 11.07 7.30
C VAL A 20 14.50 9.84 7.38
N ALA A 21 15.16 9.47 6.28
CA ALA A 21 16.13 8.38 6.28
C ALA A 21 17.33 8.68 7.20
N GLN A 22 17.88 9.88 7.14
CA GLN A 22 18.98 10.31 8.01
C GLN A 22 18.58 10.25 9.48
N ARG A 23 17.36 10.69 9.81
CA ARG A 23 16.83 10.62 11.17
C ARG A 23 16.70 9.18 11.64
N LEU A 24 16.25 8.28 10.77
CA LEU A 24 16.10 6.86 11.11
C LEU A 24 17.47 6.20 11.37
N VAL A 25 18.47 6.50 10.54
CA VAL A 25 19.87 6.08 10.73
C VAL A 25 20.39 6.51 12.09
N THR A 26 20.23 7.80 12.45
CA THR A 26 20.68 8.31 13.76
C THR A 26 20.06 7.55 14.92
N VAL A 27 18.76 7.23 14.86
CA VAL A 27 18.09 6.46 15.92
C VAL A 27 18.63 5.03 16.00
N LEU A 28 18.89 4.37 14.87
CA LEU A 28 19.44 3.02 14.86
C LEU A 28 20.87 2.97 15.41
N ASP A 29 21.71 3.94 15.05
CA ASP A 29 23.08 4.09 15.56
C ASP A 29 23.08 4.34 17.08
N GLU A 30 22.23 5.24 17.58
CA GLU A 30 22.05 5.51 19.01
C GLU A 30 21.62 4.26 19.80
N LYS A 31 20.93 3.34 19.15
CA LYS A 31 20.46 2.07 19.75
C LYS A 31 21.41 0.90 19.51
N GLY A 32 22.54 1.10 18.83
CA GLY A 32 23.50 0.05 18.50
C GLY A 32 22.93 -1.02 17.59
N VAL A 33 21.95 -0.68 16.76
CA VAL A 33 21.30 -1.62 15.83
C VAL A 33 22.12 -1.72 14.55
N THR A 34 22.43 -2.93 14.11
CA THR A 34 23.06 -3.18 12.81
C THR A 34 22.01 -3.21 11.70
N TYR A 35 22.28 -2.58 10.55
CA TYR A 35 21.32 -2.48 9.44
C TYR A 35 22.00 -2.48 8.07
N ASP A 36 21.23 -2.79 7.02
CA ASP A 36 21.58 -2.51 5.62
C ASP A 36 20.89 -1.21 5.17
N ILE A 37 21.60 -0.37 4.41
CA ILE A 37 21.07 0.86 3.81
C ILE A 37 19.86 0.55 2.91
N LYS A 38 19.84 -0.62 2.25
CA LYS A 38 18.72 -1.06 1.40
C LYS A 38 17.45 -1.27 2.22
N ASP A 39 17.56 -1.81 3.43
CA ASP A 39 16.42 -2.06 4.31
C ASP A 39 15.84 -0.74 4.83
N ILE A 40 16.70 0.22 5.14
CA ILE A 40 16.28 1.58 5.48
C ILE A 40 15.52 2.21 4.31
N ALA A 41 16.05 2.12 3.08
CA ALA A 41 15.38 2.65 1.90
C ALA A 41 14.00 2.02 1.67
N ALA A 42 13.87 0.70 1.87
CA ALA A 42 12.61 -0.02 1.76
C ALA A 42 11.57 0.47 2.77
N ILE A 43 11.96 0.63 4.04
CA ILE A 43 11.08 1.14 5.10
C ILE A 43 10.59 2.55 4.79
N ILE A 44 11.51 3.42 4.36
CA ILE A 44 11.19 4.82 4.04
C ILE A 44 10.23 4.91 2.85
N ASN A 45 10.47 4.13 1.79
CA ASN A 45 9.59 4.13 0.63
C ASN A 45 8.19 3.59 0.93
N ALA A 46 8.07 2.59 1.81
CA ALA A 46 6.79 2.03 2.21
C ALA A 46 6.01 2.91 3.21
N SER A 47 6.69 3.77 3.96
CA SER A 47 6.09 4.52 5.07
C SER A 47 5.89 6.01 4.81
N TYR A 48 6.63 6.59 3.85
CA TYR A 48 6.52 8.00 3.51
C TYR A 48 5.10 8.35 3.01
N PRO A 49 4.51 9.49 3.43
CA PRO A 49 5.10 10.60 4.20
C PRO A 49 5.04 10.47 5.73
N ASP A 50 4.57 9.35 6.29
CA ASP A 50 4.42 9.16 7.75
C ASP A 50 5.73 8.70 8.42
N ILE A 51 6.42 9.64 9.07
CA ILE A 51 7.67 9.40 9.81
C ILE A 51 7.48 8.41 10.97
N ARG A 52 6.35 8.49 11.67
CA ARG A 52 6.05 7.62 12.81
C ARG A 52 5.85 6.19 12.33
N ARG A 53 5.18 6.00 11.18
CA ARG A 53 5.06 4.69 10.53
C ARG A 53 6.44 4.11 10.19
N ALA A 54 7.36 4.92 9.68
CA ALA A 54 8.73 4.48 9.35
C ALA A 54 9.50 3.99 10.59
N ILE A 55 9.45 4.76 11.69
CA ILE A 55 10.10 4.40 12.96
C ILE A 55 9.51 3.11 13.53
N ASN A 56 8.18 2.99 13.56
CA ASN A 56 7.50 1.80 14.08
C ASN A 56 7.82 0.55 13.25
N ALA A 57 7.86 0.69 11.92
CA ALA A 57 8.25 -0.40 11.03
C ALA A 57 9.69 -0.86 11.30
N ALA A 58 10.64 0.09 11.39
CA ALA A 58 12.02 -0.24 11.72
C ALA A 58 12.13 -0.96 13.07
N GLN A 59 11.49 -0.43 14.12
CA GLN A 59 11.51 -1.03 15.45
C GLN A 59 10.92 -2.45 15.46
N ALA A 60 9.81 -2.69 14.76
CA ALA A 60 9.20 -4.01 14.67
C ALA A 60 10.08 -5.03 13.92
N SER A 61 10.93 -4.55 13.03
CA SER A 61 11.87 -5.37 12.26
C SER A 61 13.23 -5.57 12.93
N VAL A 62 13.47 -5.01 14.12
CA VAL A 62 14.72 -5.28 14.86
C VAL A 62 14.60 -6.58 15.64
N VAL A 63 15.44 -7.56 15.29
CA VAL A 63 15.55 -8.84 15.98
C VAL A 63 16.99 -9.00 16.46
N ASN A 64 17.18 -9.18 17.77
CA ASN A 64 18.50 -9.35 18.41
C ASN A 64 19.52 -8.26 18.03
N GLY A 65 19.10 -7.00 17.94
CA GLY A 65 19.99 -5.87 17.62
C GLY A 65 20.36 -5.75 16.13
N VAL A 66 19.70 -6.51 15.26
CA VAL A 66 19.87 -6.41 13.81
C VAL A 66 18.52 -6.06 13.19
N LEU A 67 18.49 -5.02 12.35
CA LEU A 67 17.34 -4.71 11.51
C LEU A 67 17.24 -5.80 10.44
N GLN A 68 16.23 -6.65 10.56
CA GLN A 68 15.94 -7.73 9.63
C GLN A 68 14.54 -7.51 9.08
N LEU A 69 14.45 -7.00 7.85
CA LEU A 69 13.19 -7.03 7.14
C LEU A 69 12.87 -8.49 6.82
N ASP A 70 11.87 -9.02 7.52
CA ASP A 70 11.32 -10.32 7.17
C ASP A 70 10.89 -10.26 5.71
N LYS A 71 11.43 -11.12 4.85
CA LYS A 71 11.09 -11.15 3.42
C LYS A 71 9.59 -11.41 3.19
N ALA A 72 8.88 -11.90 4.20
CA ALA A 72 7.42 -11.92 4.22
C ALA A 72 6.79 -10.51 4.18
N SER A 73 7.45 -9.48 4.72
CA SER A 73 7.03 -8.07 4.58
C SER A 73 7.28 -7.53 3.16
N ALA A 74 8.19 -8.14 2.39
CA ALA A 74 8.30 -7.88 0.95
C ALA A 74 7.12 -8.48 0.17
N ILE A 75 6.47 -9.53 0.67
CA ILE A 75 5.20 -10.04 0.11
C ILE A 75 4.07 -9.03 0.31
N GLN A 76 4.03 -8.35 1.48
CA GLN A 76 3.15 -7.18 1.68
C GLN A 76 3.44 -6.02 0.71
N ALA A 77 4.67 -5.91 0.20
CA ALA A 77 5.05 -4.91 -0.79
C ALA A 77 4.72 -5.33 -2.24
N ASN A 78 4.55 -6.63 -2.53
CA ASN A 78 4.42 -7.13 -3.91
C ASN A 78 3.02 -7.63 -4.29
N TYR A 79 2.08 -7.79 -3.36
CA TYR A 79 0.75 -8.32 -3.70
C TYR A 79 0.02 -7.46 -4.74
N MET A 80 0.18 -6.13 -4.71
CA MET A 80 -0.41 -5.22 -5.70
C MET A 80 0.11 -5.51 -7.11
N THR A 81 1.42 -5.67 -7.26
CA THR A 81 2.08 -5.99 -8.52
C THR A 81 1.69 -7.39 -9.01
N GLU A 82 1.60 -8.37 -8.11
CA GLU A 82 1.15 -9.72 -8.44
C GLU A 82 -0.31 -9.72 -8.94
N VAL A 83 -1.19 -8.97 -8.27
CA VAL A 83 -2.58 -8.80 -8.69
C VAL A 83 -2.66 -8.12 -10.06
N LEU A 84 -1.85 -7.09 -10.32
CA LEU A 84 -1.80 -6.42 -11.63
C LEU A 84 -1.41 -7.40 -12.75
N GLU A 85 -0.38 -8.22 -12.54
CA GLU A 85 0.03 -9.25 -13.51
C GLU A 85 -1.06 -10.32 -13.74
N MET A 86 -1.82 -10.66 -12.69
CA MET A 86 -2.97 -11.55 -12.82
C MET A 86 -4.12 -10.93 -13.63
N LEU A 87 -4.35 -9.62 -13.50
CA LEU A 87 -5.35 -8.90 -14.29
C LEU A 87 -4.96 -8.79 -15.76
N LYS A 88 -3.67 -8.53 -16.05
CA LYS A 88 -3.13 -8.45 -17.42
C LYS A 88 -3.27 -9.76 -18.21
N THR A 89 -3.19 -10.89 -17.52
CA THR A 89 -3.20 -12.22 -18.12
C THR A 89 -4.53 -12.96 -17.94
N ALA A 90 -5.61 -12.24 -17.61
CA ALA A 90 -6.92 -12.77 -17.25
C ALA A 90 -7.68 -13.42 -18.43
N LYS A 91 -7.21 -14.57 -18.91
CA LYS A 91 -7.91 -15.38 -19.93
C LYS A 91 -9.07 -16.19 -19.35
N ASP A 92 -8.89 -16.72 -18.14
CA ASP A 92 -9.92 -17.45 -17.40
C ASP A 92 -10.31 -16.67 -16.15
N LYS A 93 -11.46 -16.00 -16.22
CA LYS A 93 -11.99 -15.13 -15.16
C LYS A 93 -12.13 -15.87 -13.82
N LYS A 94 -12.54 -17.14 -13.85
CA LYS A 94 -12.77 -17.93 -12.63
C LYS A 94 -11.44 -18.32 -11.97
N ALA A 95 -10.49 -18.80 -12.77
CA ALA A 95 -9.17 -19.15 -12.27
C ALA A 95 -8.40 -17.93 -11.76
N THR A 96 -8.48 -16.79 -12.48
CA THR A 96 -7.87 -15.53 -12.05
C THR A 96 -8.46 -15.04 -10.74
N PHE A 97 -9.80 -15.07 -10.58
CA PHE A 97 -10.43 -14.69 -9.31
C PHE A 97 -9.94 -15.54 -8.13
N THR A 98 -9.83 -16.87 -8.29
CA THR A 98 -9.32 -17.75 -7.23
C THR A 98 -7.88 -17.40 -6.86
N LYS A 99 -7.02 -17.08 -7.84
CA LYS A 99 -5.63 -16.67 -7.58
C LYS A 99 -5.53 -15.33 -6.86
N ILE A 100 -6.33 -14.33 -7.29
CA ILE A 100 -6.37 -13.01 -6.62
C ILE A 100 -6.82 -13.17 -5.16
N ARG A 101 -7.86 -13.98 -4.91
CA ARG A 101 -8.33 -14.26 -3.55
C ARG A 101 -7.25 -14.88 -2.68
N GLN A 102 -6.50 -15.84 -3.22
CA GLN A 102 -5.38 -16.48 -2.51
C GLN A 102 -4.26 -15.47 -2.22
N CYS A 103 -3.86 -14.66 -3.20
CA CYS A 103 -2.83 -13.63 -3.04
C CYS A 103 -3.19 -12.60 -1.96
N ILE A 104 -4.45 -12.15 -1.93
CA ILE A 104 -4.93 -11.24 -0.88
C ILE A 104 -4.88 -11.92 0.50
N ALA A 105 -5.35 -13.16 0.62
CA ALA A 105 -5.29 -13.90 1.88
C ALA A 105 -3.84 -14.07 2.39
N ASP A 106 -2.92 -14.39 1.49
CA ASP A 106 -1.49 -14.58 1.82
C ASP A 106 -0.81 -13.27 2.21
N SER A 107 -1.24 -12.13 1.64
CA SER A 107 -0.72 -10.80 1.97
C SER A 107 -1.04 -10.33 3.40
N LYS A 108 -2.09 -10.90 4.02
CA LYS A 108 -2.63 -10.48 5.33
C LYS A 108 -2.92 -8.98 5.45
N VAL A 109 -3.15 -8.31 4.31
CA VAL A 109 -3.46 -6.88 4.26
C VAL A 109 -4.88 -6.64 4.75
N ARG A 110 -5.06 -5.58 5.54
CA ARG A 110 -6.37 -5.15 6.06
C ARG A 110 -6.81 -3.78 5.57
N ASP A 111 -5.88 -3.02 5.00
CA ASP A 111 -6.13 -1.69 4.43
C ASP A 111 -5.86 -1.76 2.92
N PHE A 112 -6.93 -1.65 2.15
CA PHE A 112 -6.87 -1.70 0.68
C PHE A 112 -6.90 -0.30 0.05
N THR A 113 -6.87 0.78 0.85
CA THR A 113 -6.83 2.15 0.33
C THR A 113 -5.74 2.35 -0.73
N PRO A 114 -4.49 1.85 -0.52
CA PRO A 114 -3.44 2.02 -1.52
C PRO A 114 -3.69 1.21 -2.80
N MET A 115 -4.42 0.09 -2.74
CA MET A 115 -4.75 -0.73 -3.91
C MET A 115 -5.63 0.02 -4.90
N TYR A 116 -6.59 0.83 -4.43
CA TYR A 116 -7.45 1.63 -5.33
C TYR A 116 -6.64 2.64 -6.14
N THR A 117 -5.73 3.35 -5.48
CA THR A 117 -4.86 4.33 -6.15
C THR A 117 -3.90 3.61 -7.11
N PHE A 118 -3.29 2.51 -6.67
CA PHE A 118 -2.40 1.72 -7.50
C PHE A 118 -3.08 1.18 -8.77
N LEU A 119 -4.30 0.62 -8.66
CA LEU A 119 -5.02 0.13 -9.84
C LEU A 119 -5.41 1.28 -10.78
N TYR A 120 -5.80 2.44 -10.23
CA TYR A 120 -6.11 3.62 -11.03
C TYR A 120 -4.88 4.12 -11.81
N ASP A 121 -3.71 4.19 -11.17
CA ASP A 121 -2.47 4.64 -11.79
C ASP A 121 -1.97 3.68 -12.89
N ASN A 122 -2.35 2.40 -12.84
CA ASN A 122 -1.94 1.36 -13.80
C ASN A 122 -3.09 0.87 -14.70
N LEU A 123 -4.15 1.68 -14.91
CA LEU A 123 -5.32 1.31 -15.72
C LEU A 123 -4.96 0.86 -17.14
N ASP A 124 -4.03 1.55 -17.79
CA ASP A 124 -3.64 1.28 -19.17
C ASP A 124 -3.02 -0.11 -19.36
N GLU A 125 -2.51 -0.71 -18.28
CA GLU A 125 -1.88 -2.02 -18.32
C GLU A 125 -2.88 -3.17 -18.40
N PHE A 126 -4.06 -3.05 -17.78
CA PHE A 126 -5.02 -4.16 -17.68
C PHE A 126 -6.41 -3.87 -18.27
N ALA A 127 -6.82 -2.61 -18.40
CA ALA A 127 -8.17 -2.23 -18.82
C ALA A 127 -8.27 -1.97 -20.35
N HIS A 128 -7.68 -2.85 -21.17
CA HIS A 128 -7.62 -2.66 -22.62
C HIS A 128 -9.01 -2.56 -23.27
N GLY A 129 -9.40 -1.35 -23.71
CA GLY A 129 -10.69 -1.08 -24.36
C GLY A 129 -11.85 -0.80 -23.40
N HIS A 130 -11.68 -0.99 -22.09
CA HIS A 130 -12.73 -0.88 -21.06
C HIS A 130 -12.32 0.02 -19.88
N ILE A 131 -11.52 1.06 -20.14
CA ILE A 131 -10.97 1.96 -19.11
C ILE A 131 -12.07 2.66 -18.29
N ALA A 132 -13.09 3.23 -18.95
CA ALA A 132 -14.14 3.99 -18.28
C ALA A 132 -14.97 3.15 -17.26
N PRO A 133 -15.45 1.95 -17.63
CA PRO A 133 -16.06 1.03 -16.67
C PRO A 133 -15.16 0.68 -15.48
N CYS A 134 -13.87 0.41 -15.72
CA CYS A 134 -12.92 0.09 -14.64
C CYS A 134 -12.74 1.24 -13.65
N ILE A 135 -12.69 2.49 -14.12
CA ILE A 135 -12.61 3.68 -13.25
C ILE A 135 -13.83 3.75 -12.33
N LEU A 136 -15.04 3.56 -12.88
CA LEU A 136 -16.27 3.63 -12.10
C LEU A 136 -16.32 2.56 -11.01
N ILE A 137 -15.89 1.33 -11.35
CA ILE A 137 -15.83 0.21 -10.41
C ILE A 137 -14.85 0.51 -9.26
N ILE A 138 -13.65 1.02 -9.57
CA ILE A 138 -12.64 1.37 -8.56
C ILE A 138 -13.16 2.48 -7.64
N ALA A 139 -13.74 3.54 -8.22
CA ALA A 139 -14.26 4.67 -7.46
C ALA A 139 -15.41 4.26 -6.52
N GLU A 140 -16.35 3.43 -7.01
CA GLU A 140 -17.46 2.94 -6.20
C GLU A 140 -16.96 2.03 -5.06
N ALA A 141 -15.99 1.16 -5.33
CA ALA A 141 -15.39 0.30 -4.32
C ALA A 141 -14.66 1.10 -3.23
N GLN A 142 -13.91 2.14 -3.62
CA GLN A 142 -13.23 3.05 -2.70
C GLN A 142 -14.22 3.80 -1.81
N PHE A 143 -15.34 4.27 -2.38
CA PHE A 143 -16.39 4.94 -1.60
C PHE A 143 -17.03 4.00 -0.58
N LYS A 144 -17.37 2.77 -0.99
CA LYS A 144 -17.94 1.75 -0.11
C LYS A 144 -16.97 1.32 0.98
N ASP A 145 -15.67 1.35 0.69
CA ASP A 145 -14.64 0.95 1.64
C ASP A 145 -14.81 1.70 2.95
N ALA A 146 -15.04 3.02 2.94
CA ALA A 146 -15.21 3.82 4.15
C ALA A 146 -16.35 3.32 5.09
N SER A 147 -17.38 2.67 4.54
CA SER A 147 -18.59 2.28 5.28
C SER A 147 -18.64 0.80 5.66
N VAL A 148 -17.89 -0.06 4.97
CA VAL A 148 -17.95 -1.51 5.17
C VAL A 148 -17.02 -1.93 6.32
N VAL A 149 -17.50 -2.87 7.15
CA VAL A 149 -16.73 -3.46 8.26
C VAL A 149 -15.70 -4.46 7.74
N ASP A 150 -16.12 -5.36 6.85
CA ASP A 150 -15.26 -6.34 6.21
C ASP A 150 -14.72 -5.83 4.87
N LYS A 151 -13.50 -5.31 4.90
CA LYS A 151 -12.84 -4.73 3.72
C LYS A 151 -12.48 -5.79 2.67
N GLU A 152 -12.27 -7.04 3.09
CA GLU A 152 -11.92 -8.13 2.18
C GLU A 152 -13.10 -8.49 1.26
N ILE A 153 -14.32 -8.48 1.81
CA ILE A 153 -15.54 -8.67 1.00
C ILE A 153 -15.68 -7.54 -0.03
N ASN A 154 -15.46 -6.28 0.37
CA ASN A 154 -15.56 -5.12 -0.51
C ASN A 154 -14.56 -5.18 -1.67
N ILE A 155 -13.29 -5.44 -1.38
CA ILE A 155 -12.25 -5.52 -2.42
C ILE A 155 -12.49 -6.72 -3.34
N MET A 156 -13.01 -7.84 -2.83
CA MET A 156 -13.34 -9.00 -3.66
C MET A 156 -14.50 -8.74 -4.60
N ALA A 157 -15.52 -8.01 -4.16
CA ALA A 157 -16.61 -7.58 -5.04
C ALA A 157 -16.10 -6.68 -6.18
N MET A 158 -15.16 -5.77 -5.89
CA MET A 158 -14.51 -4.95 -6.91
C MET A 158 -13.82 -5.81 -7.98
N PHE A 159 -13.02 -6.82 -7.57
CA PHE A 159 -12.33 -7.69 -8.52
C PHE A 159 -13.28 -8.54 -9.38
N VAL A 160 -14.43 -8.97 -8.84
CA VAL A 160 -15.48 -9.65 -9.63
C VAL A 160 -16.00 -8.73 -10.73
N ASN A 161 -16.29 -7.47 -10.39
CA ASN A 161 -16.78 -6.50 -11.36
C ASN A 161 -15.70 -6.14 -12.40
N LEU A 162 -14.45 -5.92 -11.99
CA LEU A 162 -13.34 -5.64 -12.91
C LEU A 162 -13.12 -6.79 -13.90
N LEU A 163 -13.05 -8.03 -13.40
CA LEU A 163 -12.96 -9.22 -14.25
C LEU A 163 -14.19 -9.43 -15.13
N GLY A 164 -15.33 -8.82 -14.81
CA GLY A 164 -16.52 -8.82 -15.67
C GLY A 164 -16.31 -7.99 -16.94
N GLU A 165 -15.68 -6.82 -16.79
CA GLU A 165 -15.46 -5.83 -17.85
C GLU A 165 -14.25 -6.14 -18.75
N ILE A 166 -13.15 -6.65 -18.19
CA ILE A 166 -11.93 -7.03 -18.93
C ILE A 166 -12.01 -8.47 -19.46
#